data_AF-A0A9W8MRV6-F1
#
_entry.id   AF-A0A9W8MRV6-F1
#
_cell.length_a   1.000
_cell.length_b   1.000
_cell.length_c   1.000
_cell.angle_alpha   90.00
_cell.angle_beta   90.00
_cell.angle_gamma   90.00
#
_symmetry.space_group_name_H-M   'P 1'
#
loop_
_entity.id
_entity.type
_entity.pdbx_description
1 polymer ?
#
loop_
_entity_poly.entity_id
_entity_poly.type
_entity_poly.pdbx_seq_one_letter_code
_entity_poly.pdbx_strand_id
1 'polypeptide(L)'
;MRVQYPSEQHEQGRYYSGYDNTVHELPAGGESYTGYSIWDTYRAQWAWQILFVPDRIPGMVQSMLADYKEGGWLPMWKNVVETNIMVGTHADSLIAEAVLKNITGFDRELAWEAVWKDATVPPEKDWEVLYADREEHVDYEVRAGLSSVYSTKGWVADDVHSESASRTLDYAYDDYAAYVLARELGRPETVTRFLLERALRAAFALFNDATGFMEARNADGSWAGEGSGWTEGDKWAYSFDVVHDVPTLIKRRGGPIKFVQSLDDHFDGGHNDHSNEPSHHIPYLYALAGAAFKTQEKVREIALANYDNTPTGLSGNEDCGQMSAWYIFSAMGFYPVNPVSGEYVVGSPFFEKITIDLDSPSSQGAPSPPRKLSITAIGARTKPYVKSLTIDGVPVNEPIIKHSQIADGAEVIFEMSEMAEVWGNDEEILIAFAAERSRRKVSRKSTSEPGGPGEADDGSLYHDEL
;
A
#
# COMPACT_ATOMS: atom_id res chain seq x y z
N MET A 1 16.07 12.15 -11.38
CA MET A 1 15.43 10.94 -11.97
C MET A 1 14.21 11.38 -12.77
N ARG A 2 13.93 10.83 -13.95
CA ARG A 2 12.65 11.12 -14.65
C ARG A 2 11.62 10.11 -14.17
N VAL A 3 10.54 10.58 -13.57
CA VAL A 3 9.40 9.73 -13.16
C VAL A 3 8.27 9.94 -14.17
N GLN A 4 7.60 8.87 -14.59
CA GLN A 4 6.55 8.94 -15.61
C GLN A 4 5.25 9.53 -15.05
N TYR A 5 4.84 9.12 -13.85
CA TYR A 5 3.58 9.53 -13.20
C TYR A 5 3.78 10.09 -11.77
N PRO A 6 2.94 11.03 -11.33
CA PRO A 6 2.07 11.83 -12.19
C PRO A 6 2.94 12.68 -13.14
N SER A 7 2.42 12.94 -14.33
CA SER A 7 3.12 13.64 -15.41
C SER A 7 2.89 15.14 -15.33
N GLU A 8 3.89 15.94 -15.67
CA GLU A 8 3.75 17.40 -15.75
C GLU A 8 2.78 17.76 -16.89
N GLN A 9 1.78 18.60 -16.61
CA GLN A 9 0.78 19.05 -17.60
C GLN A 9 0.84 20.56 -17.90
N HIS A 10 1.81 21.26 -17.32
CA HIS A 10 1.96 22.70 -17.51
C HIS A 10 2.93 23.03 -18.65
N GLU A 11 2.66 24.11 -19.36
CA GLU A 11 3.48 24.64 -20.44
C GLU A 11 3.68 26.14 -20.26
N GLN A 12 4.94 26.59 -20.28
CA GLN A 12 5.29 28.02 -20.21
C GLN A 12 4.61 28.77 -19.05
N GLY A 13 4.57 28.15 -17.86
CA GLY A 13 3.98 28.74 -16.65
C GLY A 13 2.45 28.78 -16.64
N ARG A 14 1.79 27.96 -17.48
CA ARG A 14 0.33 27.85 -17.54
C ARG A 14 -0.09 26.39 -17.63
N TYR A 15 -1.31 26.06 -17.22
CA TYR A 15 -1.92 24.74 -17.48
C TYR A 15 -3.39 24.90 -17.84
N TYR A 16 -3.93 23.93 -18.56
CA TYR A 16 -5.36 23.80 -18.76
C TYR A 16 -5.96 22.95 -17.64
N SER A 17 -7.02 23.43 -17.01
CA SER A 17 -7.81 22.64 -16.08
C SER A 17 -9.03 22.07 -16.78
N GLY A 18 -9.16 20.75 -16.76
CA GLY A 18 -10.37 20.10 -17.23
C GLY A 18 -11.58 20.31 -16.30
N TYR A 19 -11.34 20.65 -15.04
CA TYR A 19 -12.38 20.80 -14.03
C TYR A 19 -13.27 22.02 -14.26
N ASP A 20 -12.67 23.15 -14.66
CA ASP A 20 -13.38 24.41 -14.94
C ASP A 20 -13.27 24.87 -16.40
N ASN A 21 -12.66 24.04 -17.26
CA ASN A 21 -12.45 24.29 -18.68
C ASN A 21 -11.73 25.63 -18.96
N THR A 22 -10.78 26.01 -18.10
CA THR A 22 -10.05 27.28 -18.17
C THR A 22 -8.53 27.06 -18.16
N VAL A 23 -7.79 28.00 -18.75
CA VAL A 23 -6.32 28.05 -18.66
C VAL A 23 -5.92 28.90 -17.46
N HIS A 24 -5.14 28.30 -16.55
CA HIS A 24 -4.66 28.93 -15.33
C HIS A 24 -3.19 29.31 -15.46
N GLU A 25 -2.80 30.41 -14.80
CA GLU A 25 -1.40 30.83 -14.68
C GLU A 25 -0.79 30.27 -13.38
N LEU A 26 0.42 29.73 -13.50
CA LEU A 26 1.20 29.26 -12.36
C LEU A 26 2.06 30.40 -11.81
N PRO A 27 2.30 30.45 -10.50
CA PRO A 27 3.35 31.30 -9.95
C PRO A 27 4.71 30.91 -10.55
N ALA A 28 5.69 31.80 -10.48
CA ALA A 28 7.03 31.52 -10.99
C ALA A 28 7.62 30.27 -10.32
N GLY A 29 7.98 29.27 -11.14
CA GLY A 29 8.47 27.97 -10.66
C GLY A 29 7.39 27.01 -10.16
N GLY A 30 6.11 27.37 -10.29
CA GLY A 30 4.99 26.47 -10.01
C GLY A 30 4.87 25.38 -11.07
N GLU A 31 4.32 24.25 -10.64
CA GLU A 31 4.14 23.05 -11.46
C GLU A 31 2.67 22.60 -11.39
N SER A 32 2.19 21.96 -12.44
CA SER A 32 0.89 21.28 -12.46
C SER A 32 1.06 19.88 -13.06
N TYR A 33 0.28 18.93 -12.56
CA TYR A 33 0.41 17.50 -12.79
C TYR A 33 -0.93 16.83 -13.15
N THR A 34 -0.84 15.68 -13.84
CA THR A 34 -1.98 14.82 -14.24
C THR A 34 -1.58 13.35 -14.30
N GLY A 35 -2.55 12.44 -14.38
CA GLY A 35 -2.31 11.00 -14.30
C GLY A 35 -2.09 10.55 -12.86
N TYR A 36 -2.98 10.97 -11.96
CA TYR A 36 -2.99 10.49 -10.59
C TYR A 36 -3.82 9.21 -10.52
N SER A 37 -3.17 8.08 -10.25
CA SER A 37 -3.77 6.75 -10.06
C SER A 37 -3.70 6.42 -8.57
N ILE A 38 -4.45 7.14 -7.74
CA ILE A 38 -4.10 7.28 -6.31
C ILE A 38 -4.35 5.99 -5.54
N TRP A 39 -5.44 5.28 -5.83
CA TRP A 39 -5.75 3.99 -5.19
C TRP A 39 -4.62 2.97 -5.32
N ASP A 40 -3.83 3.04 -6.39
CA ASP A 40 -2.63 2.23 -6.56
C ASP A 40 -1.44 2.89 -5.85
N THR A 41 -1.17 4.14 -6.21
CA THR A 41 0.12 4.79 -5.95
C THR A 41 0.34 5.21 -4.49
N TYR A 42 -0.72 5.33 -3.67
CA TYR A 42 -0.57 5.62 -2.24
C TYR A 42 0.20 4.53 -1.48
N ARG A 43 0.18 3.30 -1.99
CA ARG A 43 0.68 2.10 -1.29
C ARG A 43 2.20 2.07 -1.23
N ALA A 44 2.88 2.35 -2.34
CA ALA A 44 4.35 2.35 -2.41
C ALA A 44 4.94 3.44 -3.29
N GLN A 45 4.32 3.76 -4.42
CA GLN A 45 4.88 4.69 -5.38
C GLN A 45 5.11 6.09 -4.77
N TRP A 46 4.16 6.59 -4.00
CA TRP A 46 4.30 7.89 -3.35
C TRP A 46 5.43 7.93 -2.31
N ALA A 47 5.51 6.89 -1.47
CA ALA A 47 6.60 6.73 -0.51
C ALA A 47 7.98 6.63 -1.19
N TRP A 48 8.03 6.03 -2.39
CA TRP A 48 9.22 6.01 -3.24
C TRP A 48 9.57 7.41 -3.73
N GLN A 49 8.58 8.19 -4.20
CA GLN A 49 8.80 9.55 -4.66
C GLN A 49 9.29 10.47 -3.54
N ILE A 50 8.72 10.37 -2.33
CA ILE A 50 9.19 11.14 -1.17
C ILE A 50 10.65 10.81 -0.86
N LEU A 51 11.06 9.54 -0.95
CA LEU A 51 12.42 9.14 -0.62
C LEU A 51 13.44 9.56 -1.69
N PHE A 52 13.10 9.46 -2.98
CA PHE A 52 14.09 9.57 -4.07
C PHE A 52 13.97 10.82 -4.92
N VAL A 53 12.81 11.47 -4.95
CA VAL A 53 12.56 12.74 -5.66
C VAL A 53 11.74 13.72 -4.81
N PRO A 54 12.11 13.97 -3.54
CA PRO A 54 11.32 14.79 -2.61
C PRO A 54 11.03 16.20 -3.13
N ASP A 55 11.92 16.77 -3.95
CA ASP A 55 11.76 18.10 -4.53
C ASP A 55 10.52 18.26 -5.43
N ARG A 56 9.98 17.16 -5.97
CA ARG A 56 8.77 17.20 -6.84
C ARG A 56 7.47 17.14 -6.05
N ILE A 57 7.51 16.61 -4.84
CA ILE A 57 6.33 16.40 -3.99
C ILE A 57 5.56 17.70 -3.74
N PRO A 58 6.19 18.86 -3.47
CA PRO A 58 5.44 20.10 -3.25
C PRO A 58 4.62 20.52 -4.46
N GLY A 59 5.16 20.41 -5.68
CA GLY A 59 4.45 20.70 -6.92
C GLY A 59 3.29 19.74 -7.17
N MET A 60 3.49 18.45 -6.86
CA MET A 60 2.42 17.44 -6.96
C MET A 60 1.29 17.70 -5.97
N VAL A 61 1.60 18.07 -4.71
CA VAL A 61 0.56 18.43 -3.74
C VAL A 61 -0.14 19.72 -4.14
N GLN A 62 0.60 20.76 -4.57
CA GLN A 62 0.00 22.01 -5.07
C GLN A 62 -0.97 21.75 -6.23
N SER A 63 -0.64 20.85 -7.15
CA SER A 63 -1.53 20.49 -8.25
C SER A 63 -2.82 19.86 -7.76
N MET A 64 -2.77 18.93 -6.79
CA MET A 64 -3.99 18.35 -6.18
C MET A 64 -4.84 19.43 -5.48
N LEU A 65 -4.22 20.43 -4.85
CA LEU A 65 -4.94 21.55 -4.23
C LEU A 65 -5.54 22.53 -5.25
N ALA A 66 -4.94 22.64 -6.43
CA ALA A 66 -5.53 23.37 -7.55
C ALA A 66 -6.78 22.62 -8.06
N ASP A 67 -6.67 21.31 -8.24
CA ASP A 67 -7.80 20.45 -8.60
C ASP A 67 -8.96 20.57 -7.59
N TYR A 68 -8.64 20.61 -6.29
CA TYR A 68 -9.62 20.90 -5.24
C TYR A 68 -10.31 22.26 -5.40
N LYS A 69 -9.57 23.32 -5.72
CA LYS A 69 -10.15 24.66 -5.91
C LYS A 69 -11.03 24.75 -7.15
N GLU A 70 -10.66 24.04 -8.19
CA GLU A 70 -11.27 24.15 -9.53
C GLU A 70 -12.44 23.17 -9.69
N GLY A 71 -12.30 21.93 -9.20
CA GLY A 71 -13.29 20.85 -9.27
C GLY A 71 -14.05 20.61 -7.97
N GLY A 72 -13.60 21.18 -6.86
CA GLY A 72 -14.24 21.10 -5.55
C GLY A 72 -13.76 19.93 -4.68
N TRP A 73 -13.03 18.96 -5.20
CA TRP A 73 -12.57 17.77 -4.48
C TRP A 73 -11.10 17.46 -4.79
N LEU A 74 -10.41 16.80 -3.86
CA LEU A 74 -9.12 16.22 -4.22
C LEU A 74 -9.33 15.15 -5.30
N PRO A 75 -8.36 14.96 -6.21
CA PRO A 75 -8.47 13.92 -7.22
C PRO A 75 -8.42 12.54 -6.56
N MET A 76 -9.21 11.60 -7.09
CA MET A 76 -9.09 10.16 -6.82
C MET A 76 -8.33 9.50 -7.96
N TRP A 77 -8.86 9.67 -9.18
CA TRP A 77 -8.24 9.19 -10.39
C TRP A 77 -8.30 10.27 -11.48
N LYS A 78 -7.28 11.13 -11.50
CA LYS A 78 -7.25 12.26 -12.43
C LYS A 78 -6.55 11.90 -13.72
N ASN A 79 -7.28 12.00 -14.83
CA ASN A 79 -6.74 12.07 -16.18
C ASN A 79 -7.36 13.24 -16.92
N VAL A 80 -6.70 14.40 -16.81
CA VAL A 80 -7.19 15.75 -17.18
C VAL A 80 -8.38 16.22 -16.32
N VAL A 81 -9.33 15.34 -16.05
CA VAL A 81 -10.47 15.48 -15.12
C VAL A 81 -10.54 14.26 -14.20
N GLU A 82 -11.39 14.34 -13.18
CA GLU A 82 -11.75 13.16 -12.37
C GLU A 82 -12.52 12.13 -13.21
N THR A 83 -12.24 10.85 -12.97
CA THR A 83 -12.87 9.73 -13.69
C THR A 83 -13.65 8.78 -12.79
N ASN A 84 -13.67 8.98 -11.47
CA ASN A 84 -14.31 8.09 -10.49
C ASN A 84 -13.81 6.62 -10.64
N ILE A 85 -12.54 6.43 -11.01
CA ILE A 85 -11.93 5.10 -11.11
C ILE A 85 -11.40 4.71 -9.72
N MET A 86 -11.73 3.49 -9.30
CA MET A 86 -11.48 2.90 -7.98
C MET A 86 -12.21 3.64 -6.85
N VAL A 87 -11.92 3.23 -5.61
CA VAL A 87 -12.64 3.66 -4.40
C VAL A 87 -11.71 4.40 -3.42
N GLY A 88 -12.27 5.10 -2.43
CA GLY A 88 -11.48 5.78 -1.38
C GLY A 88 -10.97 7.17 -1.75
N THR A 89 -10.57 7.96 -0.76
CA THR A 89 -10.05 9.33 -0.95
C THR A 89 -8.58 9.40 -0.59
N HIS A 90 -7.80 8.42 -1.07
CA HIS A 90 -6.40 8.17 -0.72
C HIS A 90 -5.43 9.35 -0.95
N ALA A 91 -5.88 10.45 -1.58
CA ALA A 91 -5.15 11.74 -1.59
C ALA A 91 -4.91 12.25 -0.16
N ASP A 92 -5.81 11.90 0.77
CA ASP A 92 -5.68 12.06 2.22
C ASP A 92 -4.35 11.48 2.72
N SER A 93 -4.04 10.25 2.29
CA SER A 93 -2.79 9.54 2.61
C SER A 93 -1.57 10.22 2.01
N LEU A 94 -1.64 10.60 0.72
CA LEU A 94 -0.51 11.26 0.06
C LEU A 94 -0.10 12.55 0.79
N ILE A 95 -1.08 13.39 1.12
CA ILE A 95 -0.87 14.66 1.82
C ILE A 95 -0.39 14.42 3.25
N ALA A 96 -1.02 13.50 3.98
CA ALA A 96 -0.64 13.16 5.35
C ALA A 96 0.80 12.65 5.43
N GLU A 97 1.20 11.75 4.53
CA GLU A 97 2.56 11.22 4.47
C GLU A 97 3.59 12.32 4.14
N ALA A 98 3.28 13.20 3.18
CA ALA A 98 4.16 14.31 2.83
C ALA A 98 4.40 15.24 4.04
N VAL A 99 3.33 15.59 4.79
CA VAL A 99 3.46 16.42 5.99
C VAL A 99 4.22 15.69 7.10
N LEU A 100 3.90 14.42 7.36
CA LEU A 100 4.57 13.58 8.37
C LEU A 100 6.07 13.47 8.10
N LYS A 101 6.46 13.34 6.83
CA LYS A 101 7.86 13.24 6.39
C LYS A 101 8.50 14.61 6.18
N ASN A 102 7.89 15.67 6.73
CA ASN A 102 8.40 17.03 6.75
C ASN A 102 8.62 17.66 5.37
N ILE A 103 7.85 17.25 4.37
CA ILE A 103 7.80 17.97 3.09
C ILE A 103 7.07 19.30 3.30
N THR A 104 7.61 20.35 2.69
CA THR A 104 7.12 21.74 2.80
C THR A 104 6.93 22.34 1.42
N GLY A 105 6.50 23.60 1.32
CA GLY A 105 6.38 24.28 0.05
C GLY A 105 5.00 24.16 -0.60
N PHE A 106 3.95 23.81 0.15
CA PHE A 106 2.55 23.86 -0.29
C PHE A 106 1.68 24.43 0.83
N ASP A 107 0.45 24.84 0.49
CA ASP A 107 -0.50 25.43 1.44
C ASP A 107 -1.10 24.35 2.35
N ARG A 108 -0.57 24.25 3.57
CA ARG A 108 -0.98 23.24 4.56
C ARG A 108 -2.37 23.48 5.14
N GLU A 109 -2.84 24.73 5.16
CA GLU A 109 -4.19 25.02 5.65
C GLU A 109 -5.23 24.62 4.60
N LEU A 110 -4.98 24.92 3.33
CA LEU A 110 -5.81 24.46 2.22
C LEU A 110 -5.79 22.93 2.10
N ALA A 111 -4.62 22.31 2.29
CA ALA A 111 -4.51 20.85 2.29
C ALA A 111 -5.38 20.21 3.38
N TRP A 112 -5.38 20.79 4.58
CA TRP A 112 -6.28 20.35 5.64
C TRP A 112 -7.76 20.58 5.31
N GLU A 113 -8.11 21.74 4.73
CA GLU A 113 -9.50 22.02 4.32
C GLU A 113 -10.00 20.97 3.34
N ALA A 114 -9.18 20.61 2.36
CA ALA A 114 -9.50 19.61 1.35
C ALA A 114 -9.65 18.20 1.96
N VAL A 115 -8.66 17.71 2.72
CA VAL A 115 -8.71 16.41 3.41
C VAL A 115 -9.87 16.33 4.41
N TRP A 116 -10.16 17.43 5.11
CA TRP A 116 -11.31 17.49 6.02
C TRP A 116 -12.63 17.39 5.26
N LYS A 117 -12.72 17.97 4.05
CA LYS A 117 -13.90 17.84 3.19
C LYS A 117 -14.08 16.39 2.77
N ASP A 118 -13.05 15.74 2.25
CA ASP A 118 -13.07 14.32 1.84
C ASP A 118 -13.57 13.42 2.99
N ALA A 119 -13.09 13.67 4.21
CA ALA A 119 -13.49 12.90 5.38
C ALA A 119 -14.92 13.16 5.88
N THR A 120 -15.55 14.30 5.58
CA THR A 120 -16.76 14.74 6.30
C THR A 120 -17.94 15.15 5.43
N VAL A 121 -17.74 15.35 4.14
CA VAL A 121 -18.80 15.73 3.21
C VAL A 121 -19.11 14.53 2.30
N PRO A 122 -20.36 14.04 2.26
CA PRO A 122 -20.74 12.93 1.38
C PRO A 122 -20.83 13.39 -0.09
N PRO A 123 -20.83 12.45 -1.05
CA PRO A 123 -21.15 12.77 -2.44
C PRO A 123 -22.60 13.22 -2.61
N GLU A 124 -22.93 13.76 -3.77
CA GLU A 124 -24.31 14.14 -4.07
C GLU A 124 -25.23 12.93 -4.09
N LYS A 125 -26.43 13.08 -3.49
CA LYS A 125 -27.50 12.07 -3.52
C LYS A 125 -27.05 10.68 -3.02
N ASP A 126 -26.21 10.64 -1.99
CA ASP A 126 -25.61 9.45 -1.37
C ASP A 126 -26.60 8.33 -0.95
N TRP A 127 -27.92 8.59 -0.88
CA TRP A 127 -28.95 7.56 -0.65
C TRP A 127 -29.73 7.14 -1.91
N GLU A 128 -29.67 7.92 -2.97
CA GLU A 128 -30.49 7.77 -4.18
C GLU A 128 -29.67 7.28 -5.37
N VAL A 129 -28.38 7.62 -5.39
CA VAL A 129 -27.42 7.23 -6.42
C VAL A 129 -26.61 6.04 -5.91
N LEU A 130 -26.67 4.95 -6.67
CA LEU A 130 -25.70 3.87 -6.53
C LEU A 130 -24.35 4.40 -7.04
N TYR A 131 -23.31 4.23 -6.25
CA TYR A 131 -21.93 4.48 -6.66
C TYR A 131 -21.22 3.12 -6.71
N ALA A 132 -20.47 2.92 -7.79
CA ALA A 132 -19.67 1.75 -8.11
C ALA A 132 -18.44 2.23 -8.89
N ASP A 133 -17.35 1.47 -8.90
CA ASP A 133 -16.18 1.78 -9.73
C ASP A 133 -16.59 2.16 -11.16
N ARG A 134 -16.22 3.37 -11.59
CA ARG A 134 -16.53 3.95 -12.91
C ARG A 134 -18.01 4.11 -13.19
N GLU A 135 -18.86 4.31 -12.18
CA GLU A 135 -20.27 4.58 -12.41
C GLU A 135 -20.42 5.81 -13.33
N GLU A 136 -21.14 5.62 -14.42
CA GLU A 136 -21.30 6.65 -15.44
C GLU A 136 -22.42 7.62 -15.08
N HIS A 137 -22.31 8.86 -15.53
CA HIS A 137 -23.37 9.87 -15.39
C HIS A 137 -23.75 10.26 -13.96
N VAL A 138 -22.85 10.03 -13.01
CA VAL A 138 -22.94 10.51 -11.62
C VAL A 138 -21.95 11.64 -11.36
N ASP A 139 -22.07 12.28 -10.20
CA ASP A 139 -21.11 13.29 -9.74
C ASP A 139 -19.87 12.61 -9.11
N TYR A 140 -18.98 13.37 -8.48
CA TYR A 140 -17.84 12.83 -7.74
C TYR A 140 -18.28 11.78 -6.72
N GLU A 141 -17.67 10.61 -6.79
CA GLU A 141 -17.97 9.49 -5.90
C GLU A 141 -17.45 9.70 -4.48
N VAL A 142 -16.22 10.21 -4.35
CA VAL A 142 -15.53 10.48 -3.07
C VAL A 142 -15.75 9.36 -2.05
N ARG A 143 -16.35 9.68 -0.90
CA ARG A 143 -16.73 8.69 0.11
C ARG A 143 -18.21 8.31 0.00
N ALA A 144 -18.61 7.67 -1.09
CA ALA A 144 -19.94 7.07 -1.22
C ALA A 144 -20.26 6.13 -0.05
N GLY A 145 -21.44 6.33 0.54
CA GLY A 145 -21.90 5.67 1.75
C GLY A 145 -21.58 6.40 3.05
N LEU A 146 -20.91 7.56 2.98
CA LEU A 146 -20.52 8.36 4.15
C LEU A 146 -21.73 8.79 4.98
N SER A 147 -22.76 9.36 4.35
CA SER A 147 -23.96 9.85 5.04
C SER A 147 -25.05 8.81 5.21
N SER A 148 -24.97 7.68 4.48
CA SER A 148 -25.95 6.61 4.60
C SER A 148 -25.76 5.79 5.88
N VAL A 149 -24.65 5.07 5.99
CA VAL A 149 -24.39 4.17 7.12
C VAL A 149 -23.02 4.38 7.76
N TYR A 150 -22.01 4.81 7.00
CA TYR A 150 -20.63 4.83 7.48
C TYR A 150 -20.42 5.83 8.63
N SER A 151 -20.86 7.07 8.50
CA SER A 151 -20.69 8.10 9.54
C SER A 151 -21.32 7.71 10.87
N THR A 152 -22.46 7.02 10.84
CA THR A 152 -23.22 6.66 12.05
C THR A 152 -22.81 5.30 12.61
N LYS A 153 -22.79 4.26 11.78
CA LYS A 153 -22.57 2.86 12.21
C LYS A 153 -21.16 2.33 11.91
N GLY A 154 -20.43 2.92 10.96
CA GLY A 154 -19.03 2.59 10.69
C GLY A 154 -18.79 1.63 9.52
N TRP A 155 -19.76 1.42 8.63
CA TRP A 155 -19.55 0.70 7.36
C TRP A 155 -20.37 1.32 6.22
N VAL A 156 -19.89 1.16 5.00
CA VAL A 156 -20.67 1.38 3.78
C VAL A 156 -21.58 0.17 3.59
N ALA A 157 -22.86 0.41 3.31
CA ALA A 157 -23.85 -0.65 3.21
C ALA A 157 -23.92 -1.27 1.81
N ASP A 158 -23.86 -2.60 1.74
CA ASP A 158 -23.82 -3.38 0.48
C ASP A 158 -25.11 -3.30 -0.34
N ASP A 159 -26.25 -3.14 0.33
CA ASP A 159 -27.56 -2.93 -0.30
C ASP A 159 -27.81 -1.46 -0.71
N VAL A 160 -26.80 -0.59 -0.57
CA VAL A 160 -26.86 0.83 -0.95
C VAL A 160 -25.77 1.20 -1.97
N HIS A 161 -24.52 0.77 -1.75
CA HIS A 161 -23.40 1.01 -2.66
C HIS A 161 -22.65 -0.28 -2.98
N SER A 162 -22.09 -0.35 -4.19
CA SER A 162 -21.21 -1.46 -4.59
C SER A 162 -19.86 -1.36 -3.88
N GLU A 163 -19.12 -2.47 -3.82
CA GLU A 163 -17.75 -2.50 -3.26
C GLU A 163 -17.69 -2.03 -1.80
N SER A 164 -18.79 -2.24 -1.09
CA SER A 164 -19.06 -1.70 0.23
C SER A 164 -18.04 -2.11 1.30
N ALA A 165 -17.49 -3.33 1.23
CA ALA A 165 -16.51 -3.81 2.18
C ALA A 165 -15.13 -3.18 1.94
N SER A 166 -14.67 -3.14 0.68
CA SER A 166 -13.46 -2.43 0.28
C SER A 166 -13.50 -0.96 0.65
N ARG A 167 -14.58 -0.26 0.30
CA ARG A 167 -14.80 1.16 0.69
C ARG A 167 -14.73 1.37 2.20
N THR A 168 -15.31 0.46 2.98
CA THR A 168 -15.28 0.58 4.45
C THR A 168 -13.85 0.51 5.00
N LEU A 169 -13.02 -0.39 4.47
CA LEU A 169 -11.63 -0.57 4.88
C LEU A 169 -10.76 0.59 4.39
N ASP A 170 -10.91 1.01 3.14
CA ASP A 170 -10.24 2.17 2.55
C ASP A 170 -10.56 3.44 3.34
N TYR A 171 -11.84 3.73 3.63
CA TYR A 171 -12.21 4.92 4.41
C TYR A 171 -11.70 4.86 5.85
N ALA A 172 -11.62 3.66 6.44
CA ALA A 172 -11.04 3.49 7.78
C ALA A 172 -9.55 3.84 7.80
N TYR A 173 -8.83 3.49 6.74
CA TYR A 173 -7.45 3.91 6.54
C TYR A 173 -7.34 5.41 6.22
N ASP A 174 -8.18 5.95 5.34
CA ASP A 174 -8.18 7.37 4.97
C ASP A 174 -8.51 8.27 6.18
N ASP A 175 -9.40 7.82 7.07
CA ASP A 175 -9.63 8.47 8.36
C ASP A 175 -8.40 8.49 9.25
N TYR A 176 -7.62 7.41 9.24
CA TYR A 176 -6.35 7.36 9.96
C TYR A 176 -5.32 8.30 9.35
N ALA A 177 -5.23 8.38 8.02
CA ALA A 177 -4.40 9.35 7.32
C ALA A 177 -4.80 10.80 7.65
N ALA A 178 -6.09 11.12 7.60
CA ALA A 178 -6.63 12.41 8.01
C ALA A 178 -6.33 12.70 9.49
N TYR A 179 -6.39 11.71 10.38
CA TYR A 179 -5.98 11.83 11.77
C TYR A 179 -4.49 12.20 11.90
N VAL A 180 -3.61 11.52 11.15
CA VAL A 180 -2.17 11.82 11.14
C VAL A 180 -1.94 13.26 10.69
N LEU A 181 -2.54 13.68 9.57
CA LEU A 181 -2.45 15.06 9.11
C LEU A 181 -2.96 16.07 10.16
N ALA A 182 -4.13 15.80 10.75
CA ALA A 182 -4.72 16.64 11.78
C ALA A 182 -3.78 16.81 12.98
N ARG A 183 -3.12 15.73 13.40
CA ARG A 183 -2.14 15.74 14.50
C ARG A 183 -0.91 16.58 14.14
N GLU A 184 -0.31 16.34 12.97
CA GLU A 184 0.90 17.07 12.53
C GLU A 184 0.65 18.57 12.34
N LEU A 185 -0.58 18.97 11.98
CA LEU A 185 -0.99 20.36 11.85
C LEU A 185 -1.53 20.98 13.15
N GLY A 186 -1.52 20.25 14.27
CA GLY A 186 -1.97 20.75 15.57
C GLY A 186 -3.46 21.09 15.64
N ARG A 187 -4.31 20.34 14.91
CA ARG A 187 -5.77 20.48 14.97
C ARG A 187 -6.31 20.10 16.36
N PRO A 188 -7.47 20.65 16.76
CA PRO A 188 -8.03 20.39 18.09
C PRO A 188 -8.20 18.90 18.40
N GLU A 189 -8.03 18.52 19.67
CA GLU A 189 -8.18 17.12 20.12
C GLU A 189 -9.55 16.53 19.76
N THR A 190 -10.61 17.35 19.74
CA THR A 190 -11.95 16.91 19.31
C THR A 190 -11.98 16.40 17.88
N VAL A 191 -11.17 16.99 16.99
CA VAL A 191 -11.07 16.61 15.57
C VAL A 191 -10.19 15.39 15.41
N THR A 192 -9.00 15.40 16.02
CA THR A 192 -8.05 14.28 15.91
C THR A 192 -8.64 13.01 16.52
N ARG A 193 -9.31 13.12 17.69
CA ARG A 193 -9.99 11.99 18.33
C ARG A 193 -11.15 11.45 17.49
N PHE A 194 -11.97 12.33 16.89
CA PHE A 194 -13.07 11.91 16.03
C PHE A 194 -12.58 11.04 14.85
N LEU A 195 -11.54 11.49 14.15
CA LEU A 195 -10.96 10.75 13.02
C LEU A 195 -10.35 9.42 13.47
N LEU A 196 -9.56 9.43 14.55
CA LEU A 196 -8.94 8.22 15.08
C LEU A 196 -9.98 7.19 15.55
N GLU A 197 -11.01 7.62 16.29
CA GLU A 197 -12.06 6.71 16.78
C GLU A 197 -12.86 6.10 15.62
N ARG A 198 -13.16 6.89 14.57
CA ARG A 198 -13.87 6.38 13.39
C ARG A 198 -13.00 5.39 12.61
N ALA A 199 -11.73 5.70 12.36
CA ALA A 199 -10.75 4.81 11.71
C ALA A 199 -10.66 3.44 12.41
N LEU A 200 -10.47 3.43 13.72
CA LEU A 200 -10.29 2.19 14.50
C LEU A 200 -11.60 1.40 14.62
N ARG A 201 -12.75 2.07 14.72
CA ARG A 201 -14.06 1.42 14.78
C ARG A 201 -14.44 0.80 13.42
N ALA A 202 -14.31 1.57 12.33
CA ALA A 202 -14.74 1.15 11.00
C ALA A 202 -13.92 -0.04 10.47
N ALA A 203 -12.61 -0.06 10.74
CA ALA A 203 -11.72 -1.15 10.35
C ALA A 203 -12.15 -2.53 10.85
N PHE A 204 -12.92 -2.60 11.95
CA PHE A 204 -13.43 -3.86 12.50
C PHE A 204 -14.95 -3.96 12.51
N ALA A 205 -15.65 -3.02 11.88
CA ALA A 205 -17.11 -3.07 11.73
C ALA A 205 -17.54 -4.27 10.89
N LEU A 206 -16.69 -4.71 9.96
CA LEU A 206 -16.92 -5.83 9.06
C LEU A 206 -16.34 -7.15 9.56
N PHE A 207 -15.59 -7.16 10.67
CA PHE A 207 -14.96 -8.38 11.18
C PHE A 207 -16.03 -9.33 11.71
N ASN A 208 -16.26 -10.43 11.00
CA ASN A 208 -17.19 -11.48 11.41
C ASN A 208 -16.45 -12.48 12.31
N ASP A 209 -16.70 -12.41 13.63
CA ASP A 209 -16.05 -13.30 14.61
C ASP A 209 -16.36 -14.80 14.37
N ALA A 210 -17.43 -15.13 13.64
CA ALA A 210 -17.78 -16.52 13.32
C ALA A 210 -16.88 -17.14 12.24
N THR A 211 -16.45 -16.34 11.27
CA THR A 211 -15.61 -16.80 10.14
C THR A 211 -14.15 -16.39 10.32
N GLY A 212 -13.91 -15.33 11.09
CA GLY A 212 -12.61 -14.70 11.26
C GLY A 212 -12.21 -13.80 10.09
N PHE A 213 -13.09 -13.57 9.11
CA PHE A 213 -12.87 -12.70 7.96
C PHE A 213 -13.64 -11.38 8.08
N MET A 214 -13.27 -10.41 7.25
CA MET A 214 -14.12 -9.27 6.95
C MET A 214 -15.24 -9.72 6.02
N GLU A 215 -16.46 -9.26 6.27
CA GLU A 215 -17.64 -9.54 5.45
C GLU A 215 -18.49 -8.28 5.29
N ALA A 216 -18.99 -8.04 4.07
CA ALA A 216 -19.87 -6.92 3.78
C ALA A 216 -21.17 -6.97 4.62
N ARG A 217 -21.74 -5.79 4.87
CA ARG A 217 -22.97 -5.63 5.66
C ARG A 217 -23.99 -4.78 4.95
N ASN A 218 -25.25 -5.17 5.05
CA ASN A 218 -26.38 -4.36 4.63
C ASN A 218 -26.63 -3.20 5.61
N ALA A 219 -27.48 -2.25 5.21
CA ALA A 219 -27.81 -1.07 6.01
C ALA A 219 -28.48 -1.44 7.35
N ASP A 220 -29.23 -2.54 7.38
CA ASP A 220 -29.87 -3.07 8.59
C ASP A 220 -28.88 -3.77 9.54
N GLY A 221 -27.64 -4.05 9.09
CA GLY A 221 -26.58 -4.71 9.84
C GLY A 221 -26.50 -6.23 9.66
N SER A 222 -27.35 -6.82 8.81
CA SER A 222 -27.19 -8.21 8.37
C SER A 222 -25.95 -8.37 7.49
N TRP A 223 -25.33 -9.56 7.51
CA TRP A 223 -24.23 -9.89 6.62
C TRP A 223 -24.74 -10.06 5.19
N ALA A 224 -24.07 -9.41 4.23
CA ALA A 224 -24.41 -9.49 2.81
C ALA A 224 -23.85 -10.76 2.14
N GLY A 225 -22.87 -11.40 2.78
CA GLY A 225 -22.23 -12.63 2.32
C GLY A 225 -20.75 -12.46 2.02
N GLU A 226 -20.01 -13.56 2.05
CA GLU A 226 -18.55 -13.59 1.94
C GLU A 226 -18.00 -13.13 0.57
N GLY A 227 -18.82 -13.19 -0.48
CA GLY A 227 -18.45 -12.81 -1.85
C GLY A 227 -18.86 -11.40 -2.27
N SER A 228 -19.46 -10.61 -1.36
CA SER A 228 -19.98 -9.28 -1.67
C SER A 228 -19.05 -8.17 -1.18
N GLY A 229 -19.12 -7.02 -1.83
CA GLY A 229 -18.52 -5.78 -1.38
C GLY A 229 -17.02 -5.60 -1.67
N TRP A 230 -16.42 -6.38 -2.57
CA TRP A 230 -14.99 -6.32 -2.87
C TRP A 230 -14.70 -5.60 -4.20
N THR A 231 -13.75 -4.66 -4.19
CA THR A 231 -13.11 -4.06 -5.38
C THR A 231 -11.90 -4.90 -5.76
N GLU A 232 -11.87 -5.42 -6.99
CA GLU A 232 -10.70 -6.13 -7.57
C GLU A 232 -9.99 -7.13 -6.64
N GLY A 233 -10.77 -7.86 -5.85
CA GLY A 233 -10.24 -8.79 -4.87
C GLY A 233 -11.35 -9.55 -4.18
N ASP A 234 -11.00 -10.14 -3.04
CA ASP A 234 -11.94 -10.89 -2.23
C ASP A 234 -11.63 -10.73 -0.73
N LYS A 235 -12.38 -11.47 0.09
CA LYS A 235 -12.18 -11.50 1.53
C LYS A 235 -10.77 -11.93 1.94
N TRP A 236 -10.07 -12.75 1.15
CA TRP A 236 -8.74 -13.26 1.52
C TRP A 236 -7.69 -12.15 1.44
N ALA A 237 -7.78 -11.26 0.46
CA ALA A 237 -6.94 -10.07 0.40
C ALA A 237 -7.38 -9.02 1.44
N TYR A 238 -8.65 -8.58 1.36
CA TYR A 238 -9.12 -7.43 2.14
C TYR A 238 -9.22 -7.67 3.64
N SER A 239 -9.30 -8.92 4.09
CA SER A 239 -9.30 -9.18 5.55
C SER A 239 -7.93 -8.95 6.21
N PHE A 240 -6.92 -8.57 5.44
CA PHE A 240 -5.63 -8.09 5.91
C PHE A 240 -5.44 -6.58 5.70
N ASP A 241 -6.42 -5.87 5.16
CA ASP A 241 -6.34 -4.45 4.83
C ASP A 241 -6.71 -3.55 6.02
N VAL A 242 -5.97 -3.74 7.11
CA VAL A 242 -6.05 -2.92 8.34
C VAL A 242 -4.64 -2.48 8.71
N VAL A 243 -3.95 -1.85 7.76
CA VAL A 243 -2.53 -1.52 7.86
C VAL A 243 -2.21 -0.49 8.96
N HIS A 244 -3.21 0.31 9.35
CA HIS A 244 -3.10 1.30 10.44
C HIS A 244 -3.26 0.70 11.84
N ASP A 245 -3.77 -0.54 11.98
CA ASP A 245 -3.97 -1.20 13.28
C ASP A 245 -3.75 -2.73 13.21
N VAL A 246 -2.60 -3.12 12.63
CA VAL A 246 -2.15 -4.52 12.57
C VAL A 246 -2.12 -5.21 13.95
N PRO A 247 -1.70 -4.55 15.06
CA PRO A 247 -1.76 -5.17 16.38
C PRO A 247 -3.17 -5.62 16.80
N THR A 248 -4.20 -4.81 16.56
CA THR A 248 -5.57 -5.22 16.85
C THR A 248 -6.03 -6.32 15.90
N LEU A 249 -5.64 -6.28 14.61
CA LEU A 249 -5.95 -7.35 13.67
C LEU A 249 -5.37 -8.70 14.12
N ILE A 250 -4.10 -8.73 14.54
CA ILE A 250 -3.45 -9.91 15.12
C ILE A 250 -4.25 -10.42 16.32
N LYS A 251 -4.66 -9.52 17.22
CA LYS A 251 -5.45 -9.88 18.40
C LYS A 251 -6.82 -10.47 18.02
N ARG A 252 -7.54 -9.85 17.07
CA ARG A 252 -8.86 -10.31 16.58
C ARG A 252 -8.77 -11.67 15.89
N ARG A 253 -7.66 -11.94 15.21
CA ARG A 253 -7.32 -13.25 14.61
C ARG A 253 -6.82 -14.28 15.63
N GLY A 254 -6.87 -13.97 16.92
CA GLY A 254 -6.59 -14.92 18.00
C GLY A 254 -5.12 -14.98 18.43
N GLY A 255 -4.35 -13.93 18.15
CA GLY A 255 -2.96 -13.76 18.55
C GLY A 255 -1.94 -14.14 17.47
N PRO A 256 -0.64 -13.88 17.73
CA PRO A 256 0.41 -13.96 16.71
C PRO A 256 0.49 -15.29 15.95
N ILE A 257 0.46 -16.42 16.67
CA ILE A 257 0.55 -17.76 16.03
C ILE A 257 -0.63 -18.01 15.08
N LYS A 258 -1.86 -17.71 15.50
CA LYS A 258 -3.05 -17.91 14.66
C LYS A 258 -3.09 -16.93 13.49
N PHE A 259 -2.61 -15.71 13.69
CA PHE A 259 -2.47 -14.75 12.61
C PHE A 259 -1.47 -15.23 11.55
N VAL A 260 -0.30 -15.74 11.96
CA VAL A 260 0.68 -16.36 11.06
C VAL A 260 0.08 -17.56 10.33
N GLN A 261 -0.72 -18.40 11.01
CA GLN A 261 -1.47 -19.49 10.35
C GLN A 261 -2.46 -18.97 9.31
N SER A 262 -3.19 -17.88 9.58
CA SER A 262 -4.11 -17.31 8.60
C SER A 262 -3.40 -16.74 7.37
N LEU A 263 -2.18 -16.22 7.52
CA LEU A 263 -1.34 -15.83 6.40
C LEU A 263 -0.84 -17.07 5.64
N ASP A 264 -0.47 -18.16 6.33
CA ASP A 264 -0.12 -19.42 5.67
C ASP A 264 -1.30 -19.96 4.86
N ASP A 265 -2.53 -19.93 5.40
CA ASP A 265 -3.74 -20.33 4.69
C ASP A 265 -3.96 -19.47 3.43
N HIS A 266 -3.72 -18.15 3.51
CA HIS A 266 -3.78 -17.24 2.36
C HIS A 266 -2.78 -17.63 1.26
N PHE A 267 -1.51 -17.80 1.61
CA PHE A 267 -0.46 -18.10 0.62
C PHE A 267 -0.51 -19.54 0.11
N ASP A 268 -0.65 -20.53 0.99
CA ASP A 268 -0.69 -21.95 0.61
C ASP A 268 -2.02 -22.32 -0.07
N GLY A 269 -3.09 -21.57 0.18
CA GLY A 269 -4.38 -21.67 -0.52
C GLY A 269 -4.39 -21.02 -1.92
N GLY A 270 -3.32 -20.31 -2.30
CA GLY A 270 -3.24 -19.63 -3.59
C GLY A 270 -4.11 -18.37 -3.70
N HIS A 271 -4.42 -17.74 -2.56
CA HIS A 271 -5.28 -16.54 -2.49
C HIS A 271 -4.53 -15.22 -2.69
N ASN A 272 -3.19 -15.25 -2.73
CA ASN A 272 -2.40 -14.06 -2.99
C ASN A 272 -2.34 -13.75 -4.49
N ASP A 273 -3.03 -12.71 -4.91
CA ASP A 273 -2.92 -12.16 -6.26
C ASP A 273 -1.97 -10.96 -6.27
N HIS A 274 -0.72 -11.16 -6.72
CA HIS A 274 0.26 -10.08 -6.83
C HIS A 274 0.07 -9.21 -8.08
N SER A 275 -0.84 -9.58 -8.98
CA SER A 275 -1.23 -8.71 -10.09
C SER A 275 -2.16 -7.58 -9.67
N ASN A 276 -2.57 -7.54 -8.39
CA ASN A 276 -3.50 -6.55 -7.84
C ASN A 276 -3.05 -5.99 -6.48
N GLU A 277 -3.34 -4.72 -6.29
CA GLU A 277 -2.90 -3.82 -5.24
C GLU A 277 -3.22 -4.25 -3.80
N PRO A 278 -4.41 -4.78 -3.45
CA PRO A 278 -4.76 -5.16 -2.09
C PRO A 278 -3.87 -6.25 -1.50
N SER A 279 -3.12 -6.99 -2.33
CA SER A 279 -2.21 -8.04 -1.87
C SER A 279 -0.80 -7.53 -1.53
N HIS A 280 -0.43 -6.32 -1.96
CA HIS A 280 0.96 -5.86 -1.97
C HIS A 280 1.64 -5.82 -0.59
N HIS A 281 0.90 -5.51 0.47
CA HIS A 281 1.43 -5.42 1.85
C HIS A 281 1.38 -6.75 2.61
N ILE A 282 0.53 -7.69 2.21
CA ILE A 282 0.26 -8.95 2.93
C ILE A 282 1.53 -9.75 3.29
N PRO A 283 2.53 -9.95 2.40
CA PRO A 283 3.72 -10.73 2.77
C PRO A 283 4.54 -10.08 3.90
N TYR A 284 4.42 -8.77 4.11
CA TYR A 284 5.11 -8.04 5.18
C TYR A 284 4.41 -8.16 6.53
N LEU A 285 3.15 -8.62 6.58
CA LEU A 285 2.41 -8.79 7.83
C LEU A 285 2.98 -9.92 8.70
N TYR A 286 3.70 -10.89 8.12
CA TYR A 286 4.42 -11.88 8.91
C TYR A 286 5.48 -11.23 9.82
N ALA A 287 6.28 -10.29 9.30
CA ALA A 287 7.27 -9.57 10.11
C ALA A 287 6.61 -8.79 11.25
N LEU A 288 5.47 -8.12 10.98
CA LEU A 288 4.70 -7.41 12.00
C LEU A 288 4.07 -8.36 13.04
N ALA A 289 3.89 -9.64 12.70
CA ALA A 289 3.41 -10.66 13.62
C ALA A 289 4.54 -11.42 14.34
N GLY A 290 5.80 -11.03 14.18
CA GLY A 290 6.95 -11.72 14.79
C GLY A 290 7.41 -12.97 14.02
N ALA A 291 7.11 -13.05 12.72
CA ALA A 291 7.50 -14.14 11.82
C ALA A 291 8.29 -13.61 10.59
N ALA A 292 9.20 -12.65 10.78
CA ALA A 292 9.99 -12.04 9.70
C ALA A 292 10.65 -13.04 8.73
N PHE A 293 11.01 -14.25 9.18
CA PHE A 293 11.56 -15.28 8.29
C PHE A 293 10.60 -15.66 7.15
N LYS A 294 9.27 -15.63 7.39
CA LYS A 294 8.26 -15.89 6.36
C LYS A 294 8.10 -14.72 5.40
N THR A 295 8.15 -13.47 5.89
CA THR A 295 8.23 -12.28 5.01
C THR A 295 9.44 -12.39 4.08
N GLN A 296 10.61 -12.71 4.63
CA GLN A 296 11.86 -12.84 3.88
C GLN A 296 11.77 -13.88 2.76
N GLU A 297 11.08 -14.99 2.99
CA GLU A 297 10.81 -16.01 1.97
C GLU A 297 9.78 -15.53 0.94
N LYS A 298 8.61 -15.05 1.40
CA LYS A 298 7.48 -14.74 0.53
C LYS A 298 7.74 -13.57 -0.40
N VAL A 299 8.37 -12.50 0.08
CA VAL A 299 8.72 -11.34 -0.77
C VAL A 299 9.64 -11.75 -1.91
N ARG A 300 10.61 -12.65 -1.66
CA ARG A 300 11.50 -13.17 -2.71
C ARG A 300 10.78 -14.07 -3.70
N GLU A 301 9.91 -14.96 -3.20
CA GLU A 301 9.12 -15.85 -4.04
C GLU A 301 8.21 -15.06 -4.98
N ILE A 302 7.50 -14.07 -4.44
CA ILE A 302 6.64 -13.16 -5.20
C ILE A 302 7.47 -12.38 -6.23
N ALA A 303 8.60 -11.79 -5.83
CA ALA A 303 9.43 -11.02 -6.75
C ALA A 303 9.97 -11.88 -7.90
N LEU A 304 10.37 -13.13 -7.62
CA LEU A 304 10.86 -14.06 -8.65
C LEU A 304 9.76 -14.50 -9.62
N ALA A 305 8.54 -14.68 -9.12
CA ALA A 305 7.42 -15.17 -9.93
C ALA A 305 6.80 -14.08 -10.82
N ASN A 306 6.86 -12.81 -10.41
CA ASN A 306 6.07 -11.74 -11.01
C ASN A 306 6.89 -10.65 -11.73
N TYR A 307 8.23 -10.70 -11.64
CA TYR A 307 9.10 -9.68 -12.23
C TYR A 307 10.25 -10.28 -13.03
N ASP A 308 10.35 -9.88 -14.29
CA ASP A 308 11.55 -10.09 -15.12
C ASP A 308 11.78 -8.92 -16.10
N ASN A 309 12.82 -9.02 -16.93
CA ASN A 309 13.22 -7.96 -17.86
C ASN A 309 12.75 -8.21 -19.31
N THR A 310 11.74 -9.05 -19.51
CA THR A 310 11.12 -9.34 -20.80
C THR A 310 9.89 -8.45 -21.03
N PRO A 311 9.36 -8.37 -22.26
CA PRO A 311 8.15 -7.61 -22.55
C PRO A 311 6.89 -8.06 -21.78
N THR A 312 6.89 -9.27 -21.20
CA THR A 312 5.81 -9.82 -20.37
C THR A 312 6.25 -9.98 -18.91
N GLY A 313 7.28 -9.24 -18.49
CA GLY A 313 7.92 -9.40 -17.20
C GLY A 313 7.18 -8.80 -16.01
N LEU A 314 5.89 -8.45 -16.16
CA LEU A 314 5.01 -8.03 -15.08
C LEU A 314 3.78 -8.94 -15.08
N SER A 315 3.34 -9.37 -13.90
CA SER A 315 2.18 -10.25 -13.74
C SER A 315 0.84 -9.57 -13.94
N GLY A 316 0.79 -8.24 -13.83
CA GLY A 316 -0.41 -7.41 -13.93
C GLY A 316 -0.15 -6.10 -14.65
N ASN A 317 -1.09 -5.16 -14.51
CA ASN A 317 -0.87 -3.78 -14.92
C ASN A 317 0.32 -3.18 -14.14
N GLU A 318 0.92 -2.12 -14.67
CA GLU A 318 2.06 -1.45 -13.99
C GLU A 318 1.59 -0.42 -12.95
N ASP A 319 0.36 0.04 -13.12
CA ASP A 319 -0.39 0.96 -12.25
C ASP A 319 0.40 2.20 -11.85
N CYS A 320 0.85 2.89 -12.91
CA CYS A 320 1.47 4.21 -12.84
C CYS A 320 2.71 4.29 -11.91
N GLY A 321 3.45 3.20 -11.81
CA GLY A 321 4.64 3.09 -10.96
C GLY A 321 4.44 2.25 -9.70
N GLN A 322 3.21 1.82 -9.36
CA GLN A 322 2.95 1.10 -8.12
C GLN A 322 3.67 -0.26 -8.08
N MET A 323 3.53 -1.06 -9.13
CA MET A 323 4.20 -2.36 -9.24
C MET A 323 5.72 -2.24 -9.26
N SER A 324 6.25 -1.24 -9.97
CA SER A 324 7.68 -0.94 -10.00
C SER A 324 8.20 -0.51 -8.63
N ALA A 325 7.46 0.34 -7.91
CA ALA A 325 7.83 0.81 -6.58
C ALA A 325 7.85 -0.33 -5.56
N TRP A 326 6.87 -1.24 -5.61
CA TRP A 326 6.87 -2.46 -4.79
C TRP A 326 8.15 -3.26 -5.00
N TYR A 327 8.54 -3.51 -6.24
CA TYR A 327 9.76 -4.26 -6.56
C TYR A 327 11.01 -3.55 -6.03
N ILE A 328 11.13 -2.24 -6.26
CA ILE A 328 12.31 -1.46 -5.84
C ILE A 328 12.46 -1.46 -4.31
N PHE A 329 11.38 -1.21 -3.57
CA PHE A 329 11.38 -1.30 -2.11
C PHE A 329 11.77 -2.70 -1.62
N SER A 330 11.11 -3.72 -2.16
CA SER A 330 11.40 -5.13 -1.83
C SER A 330 12.86 -5.51 -2.12
N ALA A 331 13.42 -5.04 -3.24
CA ALA A 331 14.80 -5.27 -3.62
C ALA A 331 15.82 -4.59 -2.69
N MET A 332 15.48 -3.40 -2.17
CA MET A 332 16.23 -2.73 -1.11
C MET A 332 16.11 -3.43 0.24
N GLY A 333 15.07 -4.26 0.42
CA GLY A 333 14.86 -5.09 1.60
C GLY A 333 13.86 -4.50 2.60
N PHE A 334 13.04 -3.52 2.23
CA PHE A 334 12.03 -2.94 3.13
C PHE A 334 10.86 -2.31 2.35
N TYR A 335 9.66 -2.24 2.93
CA TYR A 335 8.43 -1.79 2.25
C TYR A 335 7.51 -0.95 3.16
N PRO A 336 6.87 0.12 2.66
CA PRO A 336 5.94 0.95 3.43
C PRO A 336 4.55 0.28 3.57
N VAL A 337 4.37 -0.59 4.57
CA VAL A 337 3.06 -1.25 4.80
C VAL A 337 1.96 -0.24 5.15
N ASN A 338 2.27 0.71 6.02
CA ASN A 338 1.39 1.84 6.35
C ASN A 338 2.09 3.13 5.92
N PRO A 339 1.72 3.72 4.76
CA PRO A 339 2.38 4.91 4.22
C PRO A 339 2.48 6.08 5.22
N VAL A 340 1.43 6.32 6.01
CA VAL A 340 1.36 7.41 7.01
C VAL A 340 1.94 7.03 8.39
N SER A 341 2.72 5.95 8.50
CA SER A 341 3.46 5.61 9.73
C SER A 341 4.83 6.30 9.83
N GLY A 342 5.43 6.65 8.69
CA GLY A 342 6.85 7.03 8.61
C GLY A 342 7.80 5.84 8.77
N GLU A 343 7.31 4.61 8.65
CA GLU A 343 8.03 3.36 8.87
C GLU A 343 8.03 2.47 7.61
N TYR A 344 9.05 1.64 7.49
CA TYR A 344 9.22 0.63 6.45
C TYR A 344 9.47 -0.74 7.10
N VAL A 345 8.67 -1.73 6.75
CA VAL A 345 8.79 -3.10 7.27
C VAL A 345 9.88 -3.84 6.50
N VAL A 346 10.82 -4.44 7.23
CA VAL A 346 11.96 -5.13 6.64
C VAL A 346 11.53 -6.48 6.05
N GLY A 347 11.87 -6.66 4.78
CA GLY A 347 11.78 -7.93 4.05
C GLY A 347 13.14 -8.60 3.93
N SER A 348 13.57 -8.85 2.68
CA SER A 348 14.89 -9.44 2.40
C SER A 348 15.52 -8.80 1.15
N PRO A 349 16.69 -8.14 1.27
CA PRO A 349 17.30 -7.43 0.14
C PRO A 349 17.74 -8.40 -0.97
N PHE A 350 17.53 -8.05 -2.24
CA PHE A 350 17.81 -8.98 -3.36
C PHE A 350 19.27 -8.91 -3.84
N PHE A 351 19.95 -7.80 -3.59
CA PHE A 351 21.29 -7.52 -4.09
C PHE A 351 22.29 -7.36 -2.95
N GLU A 352 23.55 -7.71 -3.21
CA GLU A 352 24.61 -7.58 -2.19
C GLU A 352 24.98 -6.14 -1.89
N LYS A 353 24.77 -5.24 -2.85
CA LYS A 353 25.01 -3.81 -2.68
C LYS A 353 24.07 -3.01 -3.57
N ILE A 354 23.43 -2.01 -2.98
CA ILE A 354 22.69 -0.96 -3.67
C ILE A 354 23.25 0.38 -3.19
N THR A 355 23.41 1.32 -4.11
CA THR A 355 23.88 2.66 -3.79
C THR A 355 23.05 3.66 -4.56
N ILE A 356 22.45 4.59 -3.85
CA ILE A 356 21.54 5.58 -4.41
C ILE A 356 22.04 6.95 -3.98
N ASP A 357 22.26 7.82 -4.97
CA ASP A 357 22.52 9.23 -4.73
C ASP A 357 21.15 9.92 -4.57
N LEU A 358 20.88 10.44 -3.38
CA LEU A 358 19.60 11.07 -2.99
C LEU A 358 19.55 12.57 -3.35
N ASP A 359 20.60 13.08 -3.95
CA ASP A 359 20.65 14.46 -4.41
C ASP A 359 19.83 14.58 -5.71
N SER A 360 18.74 15.35 -5.66
CA SER A 360 17.98 15.65 -6.87
C SER A 360 18.68 16.74 -7.69
N PRO A 361 18.80 16.61 -9.02
CA PRO A 361 19.35 17.65 -9.90
C PRO A 361 18.58 18.98 -9.88
N SER A 362 17.35 18.98 -9.35
CA SER A 362 16.43 20.13 -9.28
C SER A 362 16.67 21.07 -8.10
N SER A 363 17.57 20.71 -7.17
CA SER A 363 17.87 21.49 -5.97
C SER A 363 18.55 22.81 -6.30
N GLN A 364 17.76 23.78 -6.80
CA GLN A 364 18.14 25.19 -6.87
C GLN A 364 18.15 25.77 -5.45
N GLY A 365 19.21 25.49 -4.70
CA GLY A 365 19.42 26.10 -3.39
C GLY A 365 20.46 25.36 -2.56
N ALA A 366 21.48 26.13 -2.13
CA ALA A 366 22.59 25.84 -1.21
C ALA A 366 23.32 24.47 -1.34
N PRO A 367 24.67 24.45 -1.33
CA PRO A 367 25.42 23.20 -1.31
C PRO A 367 25.15 22.43 0.00
N SER A 368 24.25 21.46 -0.05
CA SER A 368 24.16 20.38 0.94
C SER A 368 25.28 19.37 0.67
N PRO A 369 25.84 18.72 1.71
CA PRO A 369 26.73 17.59 1.49
C PRO A 369 25.98 16.51 0.71
N PRO A 370 26.64 15.78 -0.21
CA PRO A 370 25.98 14.81 -1.04
C PRO A 370 25.33 13.72 -0.18
N ARG A 371 24.03 13.51 -0.36
CA ARG A 371 23.25 12.53 0.41
C ARG A 371 23.25 11.21 -0.33
N LYS A 372 23.67 10.16 0.37
CA LYS A 372 23.86 8.84 -0.24
C LYS A 372 23.29 7.77 0.65
N LEU A 373 22.41 6.94 0.08
CA LEU A 373 21.91 5.73 0.70
C LEU A 373 22.71 4.54 0.19
N SER A 374 23.43 3.87 1.07
CA SER A 374 24.23 2.67 0.78
C SER A 374 23.64 1.48 1.52
N ILE A 375 23.13 0.51 0.78
CA ILE A 375 22.58 -0.73 1.34
C ILE A 375 23.57 -1.85 1.01
N THR A 376 24.07 -2.55 2.02
CA THR A 376 24.99 -3.68 1.87
C THR A 376 24.39 -4.94 2.51
N ALA A 377 24.36 -6.04 1.76
CA ALA A 377 23.76 -7.31 2.17
C ALA A 377 24.56 -8.49 1.58
N ILE A 378 25.81 -8.65 2.00
CA ILE A 378 26.72 -9.66 1.41
C ILE A 378 26.11 -11.07 1.55
N GLY A 379 26.00 -11.79 0.43
CA GLY A 379 25.33 -13.10 0.37
C GLY A 379 23.83 -13.06 0.08
N ALA A 380 23.21 -11.88 -0.09
CA ALA A 380 21.77 -11.72 -0.38
C ALA A 380 21.24 -12.52 -1.58
N ARG A 381 22.11 -12.92 -2.51
CA ARG A 381 21.73 -13.76 -3.66
C ARG A 381 21.43 -15.21 -3.29
N THR A 382 22.02 -15.71 -2.21
CA THR A 382 21.94 -17.13 -1.81
C THR A 382 21.41 -17.33 -0.39
N LYS A 383 21.47 -16.30 0.45
CA LYS A 383 21.06 -16.30 1.85
C LYS A 383 19.81 -15.45 2.01
N PRO A 384 18.61 -16.06 2.15
CA PRO A 384 17.38 -15.30 2.15
C PRO A 384 17.09 -14.63 3.50
N TYR A 385 17.73 -15.04 4.59
CA TYR A 385 17.38 -14.55 5.92
C TYR A 385 18.25 -13.40 6.39
N VAL A 386 17.67 -12.50 7.18
CA VAL A 386 18.40 -11.42 7.86
C VAL A 386 18.74 -11.87 9.27
N LYS A 387 20.02 -11.84 9.61
CA LYS A 387 20.56 -12.16 10.95
C LYS A 387 20.67 -10.93 11.84
N SER A 388 21.06 -9.81 11.26
CA SER A 388 21.12 -8.54 11.95
C SER A 388 21.03 -7.40 10.95
N LEU A 389 20.58 -6.24 11.43
CA LEU A 389 20.49 -5.00 10.67
C LEU A 389 21.14 -3.88 11.48
N THR A 390 21.96 -3.08 10.81
CA THR A 390 22.48 -1.82 11.38
C THR A 390 22.24 -0.67 10.42
N ILE A 391 21.99 0.51 10.96
CA ILE A 391 21.93 1.77 10.21
C ILE A 391 22.94 2.72 10.85
N ASP A 392 23.93 3.18 10.07
CA ASP A 392 25.06 4.00 10.53
C ASP A 392 25.76 3.40 11.76
N GLY A 393 25.91 2.07 11.76
CA GLY A 393 26.51 1.30 12.84
C GLY A 393 25.62 1.11 14.08
N VAL A 394 24.42 1.69 14.11
CA VAL A 394 23.44 1.50 15.20
C VAL A 394 22.59 0.26 14.92
N PRO A 395 22.52 -0.72 15.85
CA PRO A 395 21.67 -1.90 15.70
C PRO A 395 20.18 -1.54 15.61
N VAL A 396 19.50 -2.19 14.68
CA VAL A 396 18.04 -2.17 14.54
C VAL A 396 17.52 -3.51 15.05
N ASN A 397 16.77 -3.50 16.16
CA ASN A 397 16.37 -4.73 16.88
C ASN A 397 15.02 -5.29 16.44
N GLU A 398 14.21 -4.46 15.76
CA GLU A 398 12.91 -4.83 15.21
C GLU A 398 12.98 -4.76 13.68
N PRO A 399 12.15 -5.50 12.93
CA PRO A 399 12.17 -5.48 11.48
C PRO A 399 11.50 -4.21 10.92
N ILE A 400 11.89 -3.04 11.42
CA ILE A 400 11.34 -1.72 11.10
C ILE A 400 12.47 -0.72 10.86
N ILE A 401 12.42 -0.03 9.73
CA ILE A 401 13.28 1.12 9.39
C ILE A 401 12.41 2.38 9.39
N LYS A 402 12.84 3.43 10.07
CA LYS A 402 12.13 4.73 10.05
C LYS A 402 12.61 5.58 8.89
N HIS A 403 11.71 6.33 8.28
CA HIS A 403 12.04 7.26 7.21
C HIS A 403 13.14 8.24 7.60
N SER A 404 13.07 8.80 8.82
CA SER A 404 14.09 9.71 9.34
C SER A 404 15.49 9.10 9.49
N GLN A 405 15.62 7.77 9.46
CA GLN A 405 16.92 7.09 9.52
C GLN A 405 17.60 7.00 8.16
N ILE A 406 16.88 7.20 7.05
CA ILE A 406 17.42 6.97 5.69
C ILE A 406 17.19 8.12 4.72
N ALA A 407 16.26 9.04 5.01
CA ALA A 407 15.86 10.13 4.12
C ALA A 407 17.00 11.08 3.75
N ASP A 408 17.99 11.25 4.63
CA ASP A 408 19.15 12.11 4.40
C ASP A 408 20.41 11.36 3.96
N GLY A 409 20.25 10.08 3.60
CA GLY A 409 21.35 9.16 3.33
C GLY A 409 21.79 8.43 4.59
N ALA A 410 22.22 7.19 4.41
CA ALA A 410 22.63 6.30 5.50
C ALA A 410 23.44 5.13 4.96
N GLU A 411 24.22 4.49 5.83
CA GLU A 411 24.77 3.15 5.60
C GLU A 411 23.87 2.11 6.27
N VAL A 412 23.14 1.34 5.47
CA VAL A 412 22.29 0.24 5.91
C VAL A 412 23.04 -1.07 5.64
N ILE A 413 23.34 -1.82 6.69
CA ILE A 413 24.05 -3.11 6.59
C ILE A 413 23.15 -4.23 7.11
N PHE A 414 22.82 -5.15 6.20
CA PHE A 414 22.19 -6.43 6.49
C PHE A 414 23.26 -7.52 6.60
N GLU A 415 23.31 -8.22 7.73
CA GLU A 415 24.04 -9.48 7.83
C GLU A 415 23.11 -10.62 7.39
N MET A 416 23.43 -11.30 6.28
CA MET A 416 22.58 -12.35 5.71
C MET A 416 22.89 -13.74 6.28
N SER A 417 21.87 -14.59 6.40
CA SER A 417 21.95 -15.98 6.89
C SER A 417 21.25 -16.99 5.98
N GLU A 418 21.76 -18.23 6.01
CA GLU A 418 21.18 -19.39 5.32
C GLU A 418 20.00 -20.00 6.08
N MET A 419 19.88 -19.69 7.37
CA MET A 419 18.85 -20.21 8.27
C MET A 419 18.04 -19.06 8.85
N ALA A 420 16.80 -19.34 9.24
CA ALA A 420 15.99 -18.37 9.97
C ALA A 420 16.68 -18.02 11.31
N GLU A 421 16.66 -16.75 11.67
CA GLU A 421 17.36 -16.19 12.82
C GLU A 421 16.38 -15.66 13.86
N VAL A 422 16.83 -15.46 15.10
CA VAL A 422 16.01 -14.85 16.16
C VAL A 422 15.68 -13.37 15.89
N TRP A 423 16.47 -12.71 15.04
CA TRP A 423 16.23 -11.32 14.69
C TRP A 423 14.90 -11.16 13.94
N GLY A 424 14.02 -10.28 14.43
CA GLY A 424 12.69 -10.03 13.89
C GLY A 424 11.71 -11.20 14.04
N ASN A 425 12.06 -12.24 14.78
CA ASN A 425 11.21 -13.40 15.00
C ASN A 425 10.97 -13.65 16.49
N ASP A 426 9.70 -13.88 16.85
CA ASP A 426 9.33 -14.35 18.18
C ASP A 426 9.77 -15.82 18.36
N GLU A 427 10.30 -16.15 19.54
CA GLU A 427 10.83 -17.47 19.83
C GLU A 427 9.75 -18.57 19.80
N GLU A 428 8.54 -18.28 20.31
CA GLU A 428 7.42 -19.23 20.30
C GLU A 428 6.95 -19.49 18.86
N ILE A 429 6.93 -18.45 18.02
CA ILE A 429 6.65 -18.58 16.59
C ILE A 429 7.72 -19.43 15.90
N LEU A 430 9.01 -19.15 16.12
CA LEU A 430 10.07 -19.97 15.52
C LEU A 430 9.92 -21.44 15.89
N ILE A 431 9.63 -21.74 17.16
CA ILE A 431 9.42 -23.11 17.62
C ILE A 431 8.19 -23.73 16.96
N ALA A 432 7.06 -23.01 16.90
CA ALA A 432 5.81 -23.49 16.32
C ALA A 432 5.97 -23.88 14.84
N PHE A 433 6.70 -23.08 14.06
CA PHE A 433 6.82 -23.25 12.61
C PHE A 433 8.13 -23.94 12.16
N ALA A 434 9.14 -24.11 13.03
CA ALA A 434 10.34 -24.90 12.72
C ALA A 434 10.04 -26.40 12.55
N ALA A 435 9.04 -26.92 13.26
CA ALA A 435 8.61 -28.32 13.15
C ALA A 435 8.04 -28.67 11.76
N GLU A 436 7.41 -27.71 11.09
CA GLU A 436 6.81 -27.88 9.77
C GLU A 436 7.85 -27.95 8.64
N ARG A 437 8.93 -27.15 8.74
CA ARG A 437 10.06 -27.21 7.81
C ARG A 437 10.74 -28.58 7.80
N SER A 438 10.84 -29.24 8.95
CA SER A 438 11.38 -30.59 9.06
C SER A 438 10.47 -31.63 8.39
N ARG A 439 9.14 -31.47 8.47
CA ARG A 439 8.17 -32.35 7.81
C ARG A 439 8.14 -32.18 6.28
N ARG A 440 8.21 -30.93 5.77
CA ARG A 440 8.28 -30.65 4.31
C ARG A 440 9.59 -31.16 3.68
N LYS A 441 10.72 -31.07 4.37
CA LYS A 441 12.00 -31.67 3.91
C LYS A 441 11.97 -33.21 3.83
N VAL A 442 11.21 -33.88 4.70
CA VAL A 442 11.04 -35.34 4.65
C VAL A 442 10.11 -35.75 3.50
N SER A 443 9.02 -35.01 3.26
CA SER A 443 8.10 -35.25 2.15
C SER A 443 8.71 -35.02 0.76
N ARG A 444 9.55 -33.98 0.58
CA ARG A 444 10.28 -33.76 -0.69
C ARG A 444 11.40 -34.79 -0.95
N LYS A 445 11.90 -35.47 0.10
CA LYS A 445 12.88 -36.57 -0.06
C LYS A 445 12.23 -37.91 -0.41
N SER A 446 10.94 -38.10 -0.12
CA SER A 446 10.24 -39.36 -0.43
C SER A 446 9.68 -39.43 -1.86
N THR A 447 9.73 -38.34 -2.63
CA THR A 447 9.22 -38.29 -4.02
C THR A 447 10.31 -38.32 -5.10
N SER A 448 11.57 -38.55 -4.73
CA SER A 448 12.68 -38.73 -5.68
C SER A 448 13.20 -40.16 -5.68
N GLU A 449 12.47 -41.08 -6.34
CA GLU A 449 13.05 -42.33 -6.87
C GLU A 449 13.19 -42.21 -8.40
N PRO A 450 14.27 -42.73 -9.01
CA PRO A 450 14.52 -42.57 -10.44
C PRO A 450 13.67 -43.56 -11.24
N GLY A 451 12.67 -43.06 -11.97
CA GLY A 451 11.90 -43.84 -12.95
C GLY A 451 12.76 -44.23 -14.15
N GLY A 452 12.88 -45.54 -14.39
CA GLY A 452 13.45 -46.11 -15.62
C GLY A 452 12.50 -45.96 -16.83
N PRO A 453 12.98 -46.24 -18.06
CA PRO A 453 12.32 -45.81 -19.29
C PRO A 453 11.14 -46.74 -19.61
N GLY A 454 9.95 -46.14 -19.75
CA GLY A 454 8.72 -46.79 -20.18
C GLY A 454 8.31 -46.30 -21.57
N GLU A 455 7.82 -47.25 -22.37
CA GLU A 455 7.59 -47.22 -23.81
C GLU A 455 6.65 -46.13 -24.32
N ALA A 456 6.89 -45.76 -25.59
CA ALA A 456 5.95 -45.03 -26.42
C ALA A 456 4.74 -45.91 -26.75
N ASP A 457 3.54 -45.34 -26.65
CA ASP A 457 2.44 -45.74 -27.53
C ASP A 457 1.48 -44.58 -27.82
N ASP A 458 0.93 -44.69 -29.02
CA ASP A 458 0.14 -43.80 -29.86
C ASP A 458 -1.30 -43.56 -29.35
N GLY A 459 -1.92 -42.46 -29.80
CA GLY A 459 -3.36 -42.49 -30.10
C GLY A 459 -4.27 -41.37 -29.57
N SER A 460 -4.59 -40.42 -30.47
CA SER A 460 -5.91 -39.77 -30.69
C SER A 460 -6.41 -38.73 -29.65
N LEU A 461 -6.54 -37.43 -29.98
CA LEU A 461 -7.57 -36.70 -30.78
C LEU A 461 -8.68 -36.06 -29.91
N TYR A 462 -9.25 -34.99 -30.48
CA TYR A 462 -10.31 -34.05 -30.03
C TYR A 462 -9.79 -32.77 -29.35
N HIS A 463 -9.67 -31.63 -30.05
CA HIS A 463 -10.62 -30.76 -30.79
C HIS A 463 -10.99 -29.49 -30.01
N ASP A 464 -10.82 -28.38 -30.74
CA ASP A 464 -11.15 -26.98 -30.49
C ASP A 464 -12.60 -26.65 -30.06
N GLU A 465 -12.77 -25.35 -29.76
CA GLU A 465 -13.98 -24.50 -29.75
C GLU A 465 -14.69 -24.42 -28.38
N LEU A 466 -15.00 -23.26 -27.79
CA LEU A 466 -15.18 -21.88 -28.29
C LEU A 466 -15.06 -20.90 -27.09
#